data_AF-A0A3P9CF41-F1
#
_entry.id   AF-A0A3P9CF41-F1
#
_cell.length_a   1.000
_cell.length_b   1.000
_cell.length_c   1.000
_cell.angle_alpha   90.00
_cell.angle_beta   90.00
_cell.angle_gamma   90.00
#
_symmetry.space_group_name_H-M   'P 1'
#
loop_
_entity.id
_entity.type
_entity.pdbx_description
1 polymer ?
#
loop_
_entity_poly.entity_id
_entity_poly.type
_entity_poly.pdbx_seq_one_letter_code
_entity_poly.pdbx_strand_id
1 'polypeptide(L)'
;KKSSATVVCLATGGFPSNWTLDWKMGGTSTSSGVSTSLEVLGTDGCYSWSSTLSLSVDQWKKAGSVSCEASLSGQSPVTQTLNTDQCSE
;
A
#
# COMPACT_ATOMS: atom_id res chain seq x y z
N LYS A 1 -6.86 17.05 -19.49
CA LYS A 1 -5.62 16.74 -18.72
C LYS A 1 -5.98 15.56 -17.81
N LYS A 2 -5.43 14.36 -18.03
CA LYS A 2 -5.74 13.20 -17.17
C LYS A 2 -4.95 13.37 -15.88
N SER A 3 -5.65 13.73 -14.80
CA SER A 3 -5.04 13.84 -13.48
C SER A 3 -5.01 12.45 -12.84
N SER A 4 -3.85 12.03 -12.33
CA SER A 4 -3.65 10.74 -11.67
C SER A 4 -3.17 10.94 -10.25
N ALA A 5 -3.57 10.05 -9.35
CA ALA A 5 -3.09 9.96 -7.99
C ALA A 5 -2.21 8.71 -7.86
N THR A 6 -1.06 8.85 -7.21
CA THR A 6 -0.14 7.74 -6.96
C THR A 6 0.07 7.65 -5.46
N VAL A 7 -0.32 6.51 -4.89
CA VAL A 7 -0.17 6.24 -3.46
C VAL A 7 0.98 5.26 -3.29
N VAL A 8 1.88 5.52 -2.34
CA VAL A 8 3.01 4.65 -2.05
C VAL A 8 2.87 4.16 -0.61
N CYS A 9 2.97 2.85 -0.43
CA CYS A 9 3.08 2.19 0.86
C CYS A 9 4.48 1.63 0.99
N LEU A 10 5.24 2.16 1.95
CA LEU A 10 6.57 1.67 2.29
C LEU A 10 6.44 0.81 3.53
N ALA A 11 6.87 -0.44 3.44
CA ALA A 11 6.87 -1.35 4.58
C ALA A 11 8.30 -1.86 4.82
N THR A 12 8.72 -1.78 6.08
CA THR A 12 10.09 -1.97 6.53
C THR A 12 10.11 -2.77 7.80
N GLY A 13 11.18 -3.52 8.05
CA GLY A 13 11.34 -4.28 9.29
C GLY A 13 10.53 -5.58 9.32
N GLY A 14 10.13 -6.11 8.16
CA GLY A 14 9.39 -7.37 8.08
C GLY A 14 10.31 -8.59 8.13
N PHE A 15 9.96 -9.58 8.95
CA PHE A 15 10.68 -10.86 9.02
C PHE A 15 9.71 -12.00 9.38
N PRO A 16 9.73 -13.16 8.67
CA PRO A 16 10.55 -13.53 7.50
C PRO A 16 10.10 -12.79 6.23
N SER A 17 10.67 -13.06 5.04
CA SER A 17 10.29 -12.41 3.76
C SER A 17 8.93 -12.83 3.18
N ASN A 18 8.20 -13.73 3.83
CA ASN A 18 6.96 -14.30 3.29
C ASN A 18 5.69 -13.47 3.60
N TRP A 19 5.83 -12.16 3.77
CA TRP A 19 4.73 -11.23 4.05
C TRP A 19 4.29 -10.49 2.79
N THR A 20 3.02 -10.10 2.74
CA THR A 20 2.40 -9.45 1.58
C THR A 20 1.91 -8.05 1.94
N LEU A 21 1.80 -7.18 0.92
CA LEU A 21 1.13 -5.89 0.98
C LEU A 21 -0.09 -5.96 0.07
N ASP A 22 -1.24 -5.72 0.68
CA ASP A 22 -2.54 -5.74 0.02
C ASP A 22 -3.17 -4.35 0.09
N TRP A 23 -3.82 -3.92 -0.98
CA TRP A 23 -4.50 -2.62 -1.02
C TRP A 23 -6.00 -2.79 -0.83
N LYS A 24 -6.61 -1.87 -0.09
CA LYS A 24 -8.07 -1.78 0.08
C LYS A 24 -8.52 -0.36 -0.23
N MET A 25 -9.42 -0.17 -1.20
CA MET A 25 -10.08 1.10 -1.48
C MET A 25 -11.48 1.09 -0.89
N GLY A 26 -11.78 2.02 0.03
CA GLY A 26 -13.09 2.09 0.68
C GLY A 26 -13.50 0.77 1.37
N GLY A 27 -12.53 0.03 1.91
CA GLY A 27 -12.74 -1.29 2.52
C GLY A 27 -12.76 -2.48 1.55
N THR A 28 -12.68 -2.25 0.23
CA THR A 28 -12.68 -3.31 -0.78
C THR A 28 -11.27 -3.58 -1.28
N SER A 29 -10.83 -4.85 -1.25
CA SER A 29 -9.52 -5.24 -1.76
C SER A 29 -9.37 -4.90 -3.24
N THR A 30 -8.22 -4.33 -3.60
CA THR A 30 -7.90 -3.93 -4.96
C THR A 30 -6.47 -4.31 -5.32
N SER A 31 -6.31 -4.81 -6.54
CA SER A 31 -4.99 -5.10 -7.14
C SER A 31 -4.79 -4.33 -8.45
N SER A 32 -5.79 -3.56 -8.87
CA SER A 32 -5.75 -2.83 -10.13
C SER A 32 -4.83 -1.62 -10.03
N GLY A 33 -3.82 -1.54 -10.90
CA GLY A 33 -2.84 -0.46 -10.88
C GLY A 33 -1.84 -0.54 -9.72
N VAL A 34 -1.77 -1.70 -9.04
CA VAL A 34 -0.75 -1.98 -8.03
C VAL A 34 0.56 -2.37 -8.73
N SER A 35 1.65 -1.78 -8.28
CA SER A 35 3.01 -2.08 -8.70
C SER A 35 3.88 -2.22 -7.46
N THR A 36 4.42 -3.42 -7.28
CA THR A 36 5.22 -3.77 -6.10
C THR A 36 6.71 -3.76 -6.48
N SER A 37 7.52 -3.14 -5.63
CA SER A 37 8.98 -3.15 -5.75
C SER A 37 9.55 -4.49 -5.26
N LEU A 38 10.80 -4.77 -5.64
CA LEU A 38 11.52 -5.94 -5.16
C LEU A 38 11.78 -5.84 -3.65
N GLU A 39 11.74 -6.99 -2.99
CA GLU A 39 12.14 -7.13 -1.61
C GLU A 39 13.64 -6.90 -1.45
N VAL A 40 14.00 -6.07 -0.48
CA VAL A 40 15.37 -5.74 -0.15
C VAL A 40 15.63 -6.19 1.29
N LEU A 41 16.69 -6.97 1.48
CA LEU A 41 17.20 -7.32 2.80
C LEU A 41 18.05 -6.17 3.34
N GLY A 42 17.59 -5.54 4.41
CA GLY A 42 18.32 -4.50 5.12
C GLY A 42 19.53 -5.04 5.87
N THR A 43 20.45 -4.14 6.25
CA THR A 43 21.65 -4.49 7.05
C THR A 43 21.31 -4.97 8.46
N ASP A 44 20.11 -4.64 8.93
CA ASP A 44 19.51 -5.09 10.18
C ASP A 44 18.96 -6.52 10.11
N GLY A 45 18.98 -7.15 8.93
CA GLY A 45 18.48 -8.51 8.72
C GLY A 45 16.97 -8.62 8.50
N CYS A 46 16.26 -7.50 8.42
CA CYS A 46 14.83 -7.49 8.08
C CYS A 46 14.61 -7.13 6.60
N TYR A 47 13.49 -7.60 6.07
CA TYR A 47 13.06 -7.30 4.70
C TYR A 47 12.27 -5.99 4.65
N SER A 48 12.46 -5.26 3.56
CA SER A 48 11.75 -4.03 3.27
C SER A 48 11.36 -4.01 1.79
N TRP A 49 10.17 -3.50 1.50
CA TRP A 49 9.70 -3.29 0.14
C TRP A 49 8.60 -2.24 0.12
N SER A 50 8.30 -1.76 -1.07
CA SER A 50 7.24 -0.78 -1.28
C SER A 50 6.24 -1.26 -2.31
N SER A 51 4.98 -0.89 -2.11
CA SER A 51 3.94 -1.07 -3.09
C SER A 51 3.41 0.30 -3.50
N THR A 52 3.11 0.45 -4.78
CA THR A 52 2.62 1.69 -5.38
C THR A 52 1.27 1.42 -6.03
N LEU A 53 0.25 2.19 -5.67
CA LEU A 53 -1.07 2.10 -6.25
C LEU A 53 -1.33 3.33 -7.12
N SER A 54 -1.50 3.10 -8.42
CA SER A 54 -1.82 4.15 -9.40
C SER A 54 -3.32 4.23 -9.64
N LEU A 55 -3.90 5.38 -9.35
CA LEU A 55 -5.33 5.66 -9.44
C LEU A 55 -5.59 6.87 -10.33
N SER A 56 -6.78 6.92 -10.92
CA SER A 56 -7.29 8.18 -11.46
C SER A 56 -7.76 9.10 -10.33
N VAL A 57 -7.74 10.41 -10.53
CA VAL A 57 -8.24 11.36 -9.50
C VAL A 57 -9.71 11.12 -9.16
N ASP A 58 -10.53 10.70 -10.13
CA ASP A 58 -11.91 10.28 -9.88
C ASP A 58 -12.00 9.07 -8.94
N GLN A 59 -11.15 8.05 -9.13
CA GLN A 59 -11.11 6.89 -8.24
C GLN A 59 -10.61 7.27 -6.86
N TRP A 60 -9.55 8.09 -6.77
CA TRP A 60 -9.06 8.61 -5.49
C TRP A 60 -10.18 9.33 -4.74
N LYS A 61 -10.82 10.33 -5.35
CA LYS A 61 -11.90 11.10 -4.72
C LYS A 61 -13.12 10.23 -4.35
N LYS A 62 -13.43 9.19 -5.14
CA LYS A 62 -14.53 8.25 -4.84
C LYS A 62 -14.21 7.20 -3.78
N ALA A 63 -12.95 6.82 -3.64
CA ALA A 63 -12.54 5.78 -2.69
C ALA A 63 -12.78 6.22 -1.23
N GLY A 64 -12.67 7.52 -0.95
CA GLY A 64 -12.78 8.12 0.40
C GLY A 64 -11.60 7.78 1.32
N SER A 65 -11.12 6.54 1.27
CA SER A 65 -9.93 6.06 1.96
C SER A 65 -9.24 4.96 1.16
N VAL A 66 -7.93 4.93 1.28
CA VAL A 66 -7.06 3.91 0.69
C VAL A 66 -6.22 3.31 1.81
N SER A 67 -6.35 2.01 2.03
CA SER A 67 -5.57 1.28 3.03
C SER A 67 -4.55 0.36 2.37
N CYS A 68 -3.36 0.30 2.94
CA CYS A 68 -2.33 -0.68 2.67
C CYS A 68 -2.25 -1.63 3.88
N GLU A 69 -2.30 -2.92 3.64
CA GLU A 69 -2.31 -3.96 4.67
C GLU A 69 -1.11 -4.88 4.50
N ALA A 70 -0.22 -4.88 5.49
CA ALA A 70 0.88 -5.82 5.59
C ALA A 70 0.44 -7.08 6.34
N SER A 71 0.46 -8.22 5.65
CA SER A 71 0.00 -9.50 6.19
C SER A 71 1.13 -10.52 6.25
N LEU A 72 1.28 -11.21 7.37
CA LEU A 72 2.23 -12.30 7.54
C LEU A 72 1.55 -13.47 8.26
N SER A 73 1.72 -14.68 7.74
CA SER A 73 1.11 -15.88 8.31
C SER A 73 1.49 -16.05 9.79
N GLY A 74 0.50 -16.10 10.66
CA GLY A 74 0.69 -16.25 12.11
C GLY A 74 0.93 -14.95 12.88
N GLN A 75 0.89 -13.79 12.22
CA GLN A 75 0.94 -12.47 12.87
C GLN A 75 -0.33 -11.66 12.59
N SER A 76 -0.60 -10.67 13.45
CA SER A 76 -1.68 -9.71 13.20
C SER A 76 -1.30 -8.81 12.02
N PRO A 77 -2.20 -8.63 11.03
CA PRO A 77 -1.92 -7.76 9.91
C PRO A 77 -1.82 -6.30 10.38
N VAL A 78 -0.90 -5.56 9.77
CA VAL A 78 -0.71 -4.13 10.03
C VAL A 78 -1.35 -3.35 8.89
N THR A 79 -2.41 -2.62 9.18
CA THR A 79 -3.10 -1.80 8.19
C THR A 79 -2.79 -0.32 8.41
N GLN A 80 -2.44 0.38 7.33
CA GLN A 80 -2.31 1.83 7.30
C GLN A 80 -3.32 2.41 6.34
N THR A 81 -4.06 3.42 6.77
CA THR A 81 -5.15 4.03 5.99
C THR A 81 -4.83 5.50 5.72
N LEU A 82 -4.89 5.86 4.44
CA LEU A 82 -4.78 7.22 3.95
C LEU A 82 -6.15 7.69 3.51
N ASN A 83 -6.68 8.72 4.17
CA ASN A 83 -7.96 9.31 3.81
C ASN A 83 -7.77 10.31 2.68
N THR A 84 -8.73 10.38 1.77
CA THR A 84 -8.61 11.22 0.57
C THR A 84 -8.59 12.71 0.90
N ASP A 85 -9.18 13.10 2.03
CA ASP A 85 -9.19 14.46 2.57
C ASP A 85 -7.84 14.89 3.16
N GLN A 86 -6.94 13.95 3.45
CA GLN A 86 -5.62 14.23 4.03
C GLN A 86 -4.58 14.63 2.97
N CYS A 87 -4.90 14.47 1.68
CA CYS A 87 -4.08 14.96 0.58
C CYS A 87 -4.74 16.19 -0.04
N SER A 88 -4.22 17.37 0.30
CA SER A 88 -4.59 18.63 -0.37
C SER A 88 -3.88 18.71 -1.73
N GLU A 89 -4.63 19.10 -2.78
CA GLU A 89 -4.10 19.38 -4.13
C GLU A 89 -3.14 20.57 -4.15
#